data_AF-A0A6N7H6A9-F1
#
_entry.id   AF-A0A6N7H6A9-F1
#
_cell.length_a   1.000
_cell.length_b   1.000
_cell.length_c   1.000
_cell.angle_alpha   90.00
_cell.angle_beta   90.00
_cell.angle_gamma   90.00
#
_symmetry.space_group_name_H-M   'P 1'
#
loop_
_entity.id
_entity.type
_entity.pdbx_description
1 polymer ?
#
loop_
_entity_poly.entity_id
_entity_poly.type
_entity_poly.pdbx_seq_one_letter_code
_entity_poly.pdbx_strand_id
1 'polypeptide(L)'
;MSKRTTVTLTDQDEQIVRAFGDPDRPESAILRDTAEAHGIVLAEGASEAAVIRGLMAAGAAAIRGQLLERGYQRVAEMYSEVHDADEAAARRRRYADRVDRVMPG
;
A
#
# COMPACT_ATOMS: atom_id res chain seq x y z
N MET A 1 -26.09 -4.74 -6.53
CA MET A 1 -27.09 -4.99 -5.45
C MET A 1 -26.58 -4.35 -4.16
N SER A 2 -27.46 -3.71 -3.38
CA SER A 2 -27.10 -3.14 -2.08
C SER A 2 -27.50 -4.10 -0.95
N LYS A 3 -26.61 -4.31 0.02
CA LYS A 3 -26.88 -5.11 1.23
C LYS A 3 -26.90 -4.17 2.44
N ARG A 4 -27.91 -4.31 3.29
CA ARG A 4 -27.99 -3.60 4.58
C ARG A 4 -27.39 -4.46 5.68
N THR A 5 -26.51 -3.88 6.48
CA THR A 5 -25.86 -4.53 7.61
C THR A 5 -25.85 -3.57 8.79
N THR A 6 -26.22 -4.07 9.96
CA THR A 6 -26.14 -3.33 11.23
C THR A 6 -24.80 -3.62 11.88
N VAL A 7 -24.12 -2.59 12.38
CA VAL A 7 -22.85 -2.68 13.08
C VAL A 7 -22.98 -1.90 14.38
N THR A 8 -22.48 -2.46 15.47
CA THR A 8 -22.33 -1.74 16.75
C THR A 8 -20.92 -1.19 16.81
N LEU A 9 -20.81 0.12 17.05
CA LEU A 9 -19.53 0.80 17.20
C LEU A 9 -19.07 0.70 18.65
N THR A 10 -17.76 0.55 18.86
CA THR A 10 -17.14 0.78 20.17
C THR A 10 -16.97 2.28 20.41
N ASP A 11 -16.70 2.68 21.66
CA ASP A 11 -16.42 4.09 21.99
C ASP A 11 -15.26 4.67 21.15
N GLN A 12 -14.26 3.83 20.84
CA GLN A 12 -13.14 4.22 20.00
C GLN A 12 -13.58 4.43 18.54
N ASP A 13 -14.43 3.54 18.00
CA ASP A 13 -14.96 3.69 16.66
C ASP A 13 -15.82 4.95 16.54
N GLU A 14 -16.63 5.24 17.54
CA GLU A 14 -17.43 6.48 17.58
C GLU A 14 -16.55 7.73 17.57
N GLN A 15 -15.46 7.74 18.35
CA GLN A 15 -14.54 8.88 18.35
C GLN A 15 -13.90 9.10 16.99
N ILE A 16 -13.52 8.03 16.30
CA ILE A 16 -12.97 8.10 14.94
C ILE A 16 -14.04 8.65 13.99
N VAL A 17 -15.25 8.06 13.98
CA VAL A 17 -16.33 8.50 13.08
C VAL A 17 -16.69 9.97 13.33
N ARG A 18 -16.74 10.42 14.59
CA ARG A 18 -16.97 11.83 14.92
C ARG A 18 -15.85 12.74 14.41
N ALA A 19 -14.59 12.37 14.60
CA ALA A 19 -13.45 13.16 14.13
C ALA A 19 -13.48 13.38 12.61
N PHE A 20 -13.80 12.34 11.86
CA PHE A 20 -13.86 12.39 10.39
C PHE A 20 -15.19 12.94 9.85
N GLY A 21 -16.27 12.88 10.64
CA GLY A 21 -17.58 13.40 10.28
C GLY A 21 -17.76 14.89 10.56
N ASP A 22 -16.92 15.48 11.42
CA ASP A 22 -16.96 16.90 11.77
C ASP A 22 -16.32 17.75 10.65
N PRO A 23 -17.11 18.58 9.92
CA PRO A 23 -16.61 19.35 8.77
C PRO A 23 -15.58 20.42 9.17
N ASP A 24 -15.54 20.85 10.44
CA ASP A 24 -14.60 21.86 10.91
C ASP A 24 -13.22 21.27 11.23
N ARG A 25 -13.09 19.95 11.15
CA ARG A 25 -11.86 19.22 11.44
C ARG A 25 -11.06 18.90 10.18
N PRO A 26 -9.71 18.97 10.24
CA PRO A 26 -8.85 18.64 9.11
C PRO A 26 -9.00 17.18 8.68
N GLU A 27 -9.33 16.27 9.62
CA GLU A 27 -9.61 14.87 9.31
C GLU A 27 -10.74 14.70 8.28
N SER A 28 -11.80 15.52 8.37
CA SER A 28 -12.92 15.45 7.43
C SER A 28 -12.52 15.85 6.01
N ALA A 29 -11.69 16.89 5.86
CA ALA A 29 -11.16 17.29 4.56
C ALA A 29 -10.32 16.18 3.91
N ILE A 30 -9.39 15.58 4.68
CA ILE A 30 -8.55 14.47 4.19
C ILE A 30 -9.41 13.29 3.75
N LEU A 31 -10.46 12.96 4.51
CA LEU A 31 -11.35 11.86 4.15
C LEU A 31 -12.15 12.17 2.88
N ARG A 32 -12.62 13.41 2.69
CA ARG A 32 -13.32 13.80 1.44
C ARG A 32 -12.41 13.62 0.23
N ASP A 33 -11.20 14.16 0.28
CA ASP A 33 -10.24 14.08 -0.82
C ASP A 33 -9.91 12.62 -1.15
N THR A 34 -9.67 11.81 -0.11
CA THR A 34 -9.36 10.38 -0.26
C THR A 34 -10.56 9.62 -0.81
N ALA A 35 -11.76 9.89 -0.31
CA ALA A 35 -12.98 9.23 -0.77
C ALA A 35 -13.30 9.59 -2.23
N GLU A 36 -13.10 10.85 -2.61
CA GLU A 36 -13.32 11.35 -3.98
C GLU A 36 -12.36 10.69 -4.96
N ALA A 37 -11.08 10.53 -4.59
CA ALA A 37 -10.10 9.75 -5.36
C ALA A 37 -10.53 8.28 -5.61
N HIS A 38 -11.49 7.78 -4.83
CA HIS A 38 -12.06 6.45 -4.95
C HIS A 38 -13.52 6.44 -5.44
N GLY A 39 -14.02 7.56 -5.98
CA GLY A 39 -15.35 7.68 -6.57
C GLY A 39 -16.48 7.77 -5.54
N ILE A 40 -16.17 8.10 -4.28
CA ILE A 40 -17.14 8.30 -3.22
C ILE A 40 -17.20 9.79 -2.89
N VAL A 41 -18.31 10.43 -3.22
CA VAL A 41 -18.54 11.83 -2.87
C VAL A 41 -19.14 11.91 -1.47
N LEU A 42 -18.43 12.58 -0.57
CA LEU A 42 -18.88 12.88 0.79
C LEU A 42 -19.27 14.36 0.86
N ALA A 43 -20.58 14.62 0.99
CA ALA A 43 -21.09 15.97 1.15
C ALA A 43 -20.74 16.58 2.52
N GLU A 44 -20.83 17.90 2.63
CA GLU A 44 -20.86 18.56 3.94
C GLU A 44 -22.02 18.05 4.79
N GLY A 45 -21.75 17.71 6.04
CA GLY A 45 -22.75 17.06 6.91
C GLY A 45 -23.11 15.63 6.48
N ALA A 46 -22.20 14.91 5.82
CA ALA A 46 -22.38 13.51 5.47
C ALA A 46 -22.84 12.68 6.68
N SER A 47 -23.78 11.76 6.47
CA SER A 47 -24.24 10.86 7.53
C SER A 47 -23.10 9.98 8.03
N GLU A 48 -23.18 9.53 9.28
CA GLU A 48 -22.19 8.60 9.85
C GLU A 48 -21.97 7.37 8.97
N ALA A 49 -23.05 6.82 8.40
CA ALA A 49 -22.95 5.70 7.46
C ALA A 49 -22.15 6.05 6.19
N ALA A 50 -22.22 7.29 5.72
CA ALA A 50 -21.41 7.75 4.60
C ALA A 50 -19.94 7.93 5.02
N VAL A 51 -19.69 8.52 6.18
CA VAL A 51 -18.34 8.65 6.77
C VAL A 51 -17.68 7.28 6.92
N ILE A 52 -18.39 6.31 7.50
CA ILE A 52 -17.91 4.92 7.66
C ILE A 52 -17.59 4.29 6.30
N ARG A 53 -18.43 4.50 5.28
CA ARG A 53 -18.12 4.00 3.92
C ARG A 53 -16.87 4.66 3.32
N GLY A 54 -16.68 5.96 3.55
CA GLY A 54 -15.45 6.66 3.17
C GLY A 54 -14.23 6.05 3.85
N LEU A 55 -14.30 5.85 5.17
CA LEU A 55 -13.22 5.24 5.96
C LEU A 55 -12.90 3.83 5.49
N MET A 56 -13.92 3.02 5.19
CA MET A 56 -13.72 1.66 4.64
C MET A 56 -13.01 1.70 3.27
N ALA A 57 -13.39 2.64 2.39
CA ALA A 57 -12.76 2.78 1.09
C ALA A 57 -11.29 3.23 1.20
N ALA A 58 -11.02 4.21 2.06
CA ALA A 58 -9.67 4.67 2.37
C ALA A 58 -8.81 3.54 2.96
N GLY A 59 -9.34 2.79 3.93
CA GLY A 59 -8.66 1.62 4.50
C GLY A 59 -8.36 0.54 3.46
N ALA A 60 -9.32 0.22 2.59
CA ALA A 60 -9.12 -0.74 1.50
C ALA A 60 -8.07 -0.26 0.48
N ALA A 61 -7.95 1.04 0.25
CA ALA A 61 -6.91 1.62 -0.60
C ALA A 61 -5.52 1.53 0.06
N ALA A 62 -5.42 1.85 1.35
CA ALA A 62 -4.17 1.73 2.10
C ALA A 62 -3.63 0.29 2.12
N ILE A 63 -4.52 -0.70 2.35
CA ILE A 63 -4.14 -2.12 2.30
C ILE A 63 -3.65 -2.52 0.89
N ARG A 64 -4.33 -2.05 -0.17
CA ARG A 64 -3.89 -2.30 -1.55
C ARG A 64 -2.52 -1.69 -1.83
N GLY A 65 -2.27 -0.47 -1.35
CA GLY A 65 -0.95 0.16 -1.44
C GLY A 65 0.16 -0.68 -0.79
N GLN A 66 -0.07 -1.16 0.43
CA GLN A 66 0.88 -2.03 1.14
C GLN A 66 1.12 -3.36 0.41
N LEU A 67 0.09 -3.94 -0.20
CA LEU A 67 0.24 -5.16 -1.00
C LEU A 67 1.09 -4.93 -2.25
N LEU A 68 0.89 -3.81 -2.94
CA LEU A 68 1.70 -3.43 -4.09
C LEU A 68 3.15 -3.22 -3.70
N GLU A 69 3.40 -2.49 -2.62
CA GLU A 69 4.75 -2.24 -2.10
C GLU A 69 5.48 -3.55 -1.78
N ARG A 70 4.83 -4.47 -1.06
CA ARG A 70 5.37 -5.81 -0.81
C ARG A 70 5.60 -6.61 -2.09
N GLY A 71 4.72 -6.46 -3.08
CA GLY A 71 4.89 -7.08 -4.39
C GLY A 71 6.14 -6.57 -5.11
N TYR A 72 6.33 -5.25 -5.13
CA TYR A 72 7.50 -4.63 -5.72
C TYR A 72 8.78 -5.03 -5.00
N GLN A 73 8.76 -5.12 -3.68
CA GLN A 73 9.91 -5.60 -2.91
C GLN A 73 10.31 -7.03 -3.31
N ARG A 74 9.36 -7.96 -3.43
CA ARG A 74 9.65 -9.33 -3.89
C ARG A 74 10.21 -9.38 -5.31
N VAL A 75 9.68 -8.55 -6.21
CA VAL A 75 10.22 -8.46 -7.57
C VAL A 75 11.65 -7.94 -7.55
N ALA A 76 11.92 -6.89 -6.76
CA ALA A 76 13.28 -6.36 -6.60
C ALA A 76 14.25 -7.42 -6.05
N GLU A 77 13.83 -8.19 -5.04
CA GLU A 77 14.60 -9.30 -4.48
C GLU A 77 14.94 -10.34 -5.56
N MET A 78 13.96 -10.80 -6.34
CA MET A 78 14.21 -11.75 -7.44
C MET A 78 15.19 -11.21 -8.50
N TYR A 79 15.07 -9.94 -8.88
CA TYR A 79 15.98 -9.33 -9.85
C TYR A 79 17.38 -9.14 -9.28
N SER A 80 17.52 -8.81 -7.99
CA SER A 80 18.83 -8.76 -7.33
C SER A 80 19.50 -10.13 -7.27
N GLU A 81 18.76 -11.20 -6.97
CA GLU A 81 19.29 -12.56 -6.93
C GLU A 81 19.75 -13.05 -8.31
N VAL A 82 18.98 -12.77 -9.37
CA VAL A 82 19.33 -13.14 -10.75
C VAL A 82 20.55 -12.36 -11.25
N HIS A 83 20.59 -11.04 -11.00
CA HIS A 83 21.74 -10.22 -11.40
C HIS A 83 23.00 -10.54 -10.60
N ASP A 84 22.89 -10.79 -9.29
CA ASP A 84 24.04 -11.17 -8.47
C ASP A 84 24.59 -12.55 -8.86
N ALA A 85 23.72 -13.51 -9.23
CA ALA A 85 24.16 -14.83 -9.69
C ALA A 85 24.91 -14.75 -11.03
N ASP A 86 24.37 -14.02 -12.00
CA ASP A 86 24.97 -13.85 -13.32
C ASP A 86 26.25 -13.01 -13.26
N GLU A 87 26.27 -11.94 -12.46
CA GLU A 87 27.45 -11.10 -12.29
C GLU A 87 28.53 -11.83 -11.47
N ALA A 88 28.16 -12.60 -10.45
CA ALA A 88 29.10 -13.46 -9.72
C ALA A 88 29.66 -14.57 -10.62
N ALA A 89 28.84 -15.20 -11.47
CA ALA A 89 29.32 -16.18 -12.45
C ALA A 89 30.27 -15.54 -13.48
N ALA A 90 29.94 -14.35 -13.98
CA ALA A 90 30.80 -13.59 -14.89
C ALA A 90 32.10 -13.12 -14.24
N ARG A 91 32.08 -12.73 -12.96
CA ARG A 91 33.29 -12.41 -12.19
C ARG A 91 34.14 -13.66 -11.95
N ARG A 92 33.54 -14.80 -11.59
CA ARG A 92 34.26 -16.07 -11.43
C ARG A 92 34.94 -16.52 -12.74
N ARG A 93 34.25 -16.43 -13.88
CA ARG A 93 34.84 -16.72 -15.20
C ARG A 93 36.02 -15.80 -15.50
N ARG A 94 35.84 -14.48 -15.34
CA ARG A 94 36.92 -13.50 -15.54
C ARG A 94 38.11 -13.69 -14.60
N TYR A 95 37.87 -14.20 -13.39
CA TYR A 95 38.93 -14.55 -12.45
C TYR A 95 39.66 -15.83 -12.88
N ALA A 96 38.92 -16.89 -13.24
CA ALA A 96 39.49 -18.14 -13.75
C ALA A 96 40.34 -17.89 -15.02
N ASP A 97 39.81 -17.16 -16.00
CA ASP A 97 40.53 -16.79 -17.22
C ASP A 97 41.81 -16.00 -16.94
N ARG A 98 41.85 -15.22 -15.84
CA ARG A 98 43.02 -14.45 -15.44
C ARG A 98 44.06 -15.32 -14.73
N VAL A 99 43.61 -16.28 -13.93
CA VAL A 99 44.49 -17.23 -13.23
C VAL A 99 45.14 -18.20 -14.22
N ASP A 100 44.38 -18.74 -15.17
CA ASP A 100 44.90 -19.63 -16.23
C ASP A 100 45.94 -18.95 -17.12
N ARG A 101 45.84 -17.62 -17.29
CA ARG A 101 46.79 -16.83 -18.07
C ARG A 101 48.09 -16.51 -17.33
N VAL A 102 48.08 -16.56 -16.00
CA VAL A 102 49.22 -16.22 -15.13
C VAL A 102 49.95 -17.47 -14.64
N MET A 103 49.26 -18.62 -14.57
CA MET A 103 49.85 -19.93 -14.26
C MET A 103 49.46 -20.93 -15.35
N PRO A 104 50.10 -20.89 -16.54
CA PRO A 104 49.97 -21.97 -17.48
C PRO A 104 50.66 -23.21 -16.88
N GLY A 105 49.96 -24.34 -16.90
CA GLY A 105 50.53 -25.63 -16.46
C GLY A 105 51.80 -26.02 -17.20
#